data_AF-A0A527GI29-F1
#
_entry.id   AF-A0A527GI29-F1
#
_cell.length_a   1.000
_cell.length_b   1.000
_cell.length_c   1.000
_cell.angle_alpha   90.00
_cell.angle_beta   90.00
_cell.angle_gamma   90.00
#
_symmetry.space_group_name_H-M   'P 1'
#
loop_
_entity.id
_entity.type
_entity.pdbx_description
1 polymer ?
#
loop_
_entity_poly.entity_id
_entity_poly.type
_entity_poly.pdbx_seq_one_letter_code
_entity_poly.pdbx_strand_id
1 'polypeptide(L)'
;LFEVTELFDMATRPELILLQKTMVVVEGVARTLDPAFNMWKTAEPVVGDWISGNLGPRGMMIDARDGARALLTLARQIPELAARTDR
;
A
#
# COMPACT_ATOMS: atom_id res chain seq x y z
N LEU A 1 0.28 -26.08 1.87
CA LEU A 1 0.21 -24.72 2.45
C LEU A 1 1.47 -23.89 2.11
N PHE A 2 2.05 -24.09 0.93
CA PHE A 2 3.21 -23.34 0.41
C PHE A 2 2.95 -22.82 -1.01
N GLU A 3 1.70 -22.87 -1.46
CA GLU A 3 1.30 -22.67 -2.86
C GLU A 3 0.33 -21.49 -3.02
N VAL A 4 0.04 -20.77 -1.93
CA VAL A 4 -0.80 -19.53 -1.97
C VAL A 4 0.04 -18.30 -1.61
N THR A 5 1.36 -18.42 -1.59
CA THR A 5 2.33 -17.32 -1.38
C THR A 5 2.65 -16.55 -2.66
N GLU A 6 2.18 -16.98 -3.84
CA GLU A 6 2.47 -16.32 -5.13
C GLU A 6 1.43 -15.32 -5.62
N LEU A 7 0.18 -15.33 -5.10
CA LEU A 7 -0.85 -14.42 -5.60
C LEU A 7 -0.67 -12.95 -5.13
N PHE A 8 0.27 -12.68 -4.22
CA PHE A 8 0.45 -11.36 -3.60
C PHE A 8 1.90 -10.86 -3.46
N ASP A 9 2.91 -11.56 -3.97
CA ASP A 9 4.33 -11.15 -3.83
C ASP A 9 4.70 -10.72 -2.38
N MET A 10 4.09 -11.38 -1.38
CA MET A 10 4.42 -11.11 0.02
C MET A 10 5.70 -11.85 0.35
N ALA A 11 6.85 -11.26 0.01
CA ALA A 11 8.06 -11.49 0.79
C ALA A 11 7.67 -11.34 2.26
N THR A 12 8.03 -12.30 3.12
CA THR A 12 7.76 -12.25 4.56
C THR A 12 8.45 -11.02 5.13
N ARG A 13 7.80 -9.85 5.09
CA ARG A 13 8.36 -8.55 5.46
C ARG A 13 8.61 -8.56 6.97
N PRO A 14 9.86 -8.74 7.44
CA PRO A 14 10.15 -8.82 8.87
C PRO A 14 9.74 -7.53 9.60
N GLU A 15 9.63 -6.43 8.86
CA GLU A 15 9.19 -5.13 9.33
C GLU A 15 7.78 -5.18 9.94
N LEU A 16 6.87 -5.99 9.38
CA LEU A 16 5.51 -6.12 9.91
C LEU A 16 5.49 -6.89 11.23
N ILE A 17 6.38 -7.87 11.40
CA ILE A 17 6.53 -8.62 12.65
C ILE A 17 7.13 -7.72 13.73
N LEU A 18 8.12 -6.90 13.38
CA LEU A 18 8.72 -5.93 14.31
C LEU A 18 7.71 -4.85 14.74
N LEU A 19 6.87 -4.38 13.81
CA LEU A 19 5.77 -3.47 14.11
C LEU A 19 4.81 -4.10 15.12
N GLN A 20 4.36 -5.33 14.88
CA GLN A 20 3.47 -6.05 15.80
C GLN A 20 4.09 -6.22 17.19
N LYS A 21 5.37 -6.61 17.27
CA LYS A 21 6.10 -6.71 18.55
C LYS A 21 6.10 -5.37 19.27
N THR A 22 6.41 -4.28 18.56
CA THR A 22 6.44 -2.94 19.15
C THR A 22 5.07 -2.51 19.64
N MET A 23 4.01 -2.75 18.84
CA MET A 23 2.62 -2.46 19.23
C MET A 23 2.23 -3.19 20.52
N VAL A 24 2.55 -4.48 20.65
CA VAL A 24 2.25 -5.28 21.85
C VAL A 24 3.02 -4.75 23.07
N VAL A 25 4.30 -4.39 22.91
CA VAL A 25 5.10 -3.80 23.99
C VAL A 25 4.51 -2.49 24.46
N VAL A 26 4.13 -1.60 23.53
CA VAL A 26 3.52 -0.31 23.85
C VAL A 26 2.17 -0.51 24.56
N GLU A 27 1.32 -1.42 24.08
CA GLU A 27 0.04 -1.75 24.75
C GLU A 27 0.26 -2.26 26.17
N GLY A 28 1.25 -3.14 26.36
CA GLY A 28 1.60 -3.66 27.68
C GLY A 28 2.05 -2.58 28.66
N VAL A 29 2.88 -1.64 28.20
CA VAL A 29 3.31 -0.49 29.02
C VAL A 29 2.13 0.45 29.31
N ALA A 30 1.32 0.80 28.32
CA ALA A 30 0.17 1.68 28.48
C ALA A 30 -0.88 1.11 29.46
N ARG A 31 -1.05 -0.21 29.48
CA ARG A 31 -1.95 -0.90 30.42
C ARG A 31 -1.56 -0.81 31.89
N THR A 32 -0.33 -0.42 32.19
CA THR A 32 0.08 -0.10 33.57
C THR A 32 -0.55 1.20 34.08
N LEU A 33 -0.96 2.09 33.17
CA LEU A 33 -1.60 3.37 33.47
C LEU A 33 -3.12 3.30 33.25
N ASP A 34 -3.56 2.69 32.16
CA ASP A 34 -4.96 2.47 31.82
C ASP A 34 -5.22 0.99 31.49
N PRO A 35 -5.78 0.20 32.42
CA PRO A 35 -6.05 -1.22 32.19
C PRO A 35 -6.97 -1.51 30.99
N ALA A 36 -7.80 -0.55 30.58
CA ALA A 36 -8.71 -0.68 29.45
C ALA A 36 -8.08 -0.25 28.11
N PHE A 37 -6.82 0.16 28.10
CA PHE A 37 -6.12 0.61 26.90
C PHE A 37 -6.10 -0.47 25.80
N ASN A 38 -6.33 -0.02 24.56
CA ASN A 38 -6.38 -0.84 23.36
C ASN A 38 -5.59 -0.15 22.24
N MET A 39 -4.48 -0.75 21.81
CA MET A 39 -3.59 -0.15 20.83
C MET A 39 -4.24 0.03 19.45
N TRP A 40 -5.11 -0.90 19.04
CA TRP A 40 -5.79 -0.84 17.75
C TRP A 40 -6.72 0.36 17.64
N LYS A 41 -7.54 0.61 18.67
CA LYS A 41 -8.43 1.78 18.70
C LYS A 41 -7.63 3.09 18.70
N THR A 42 -6.54 3.14 19.45
CA THR A 42 -5.69 4.33 19.52
C THR A 42 -4.97 4.61 18.19
N ALA A 43 -4.63 3.57 17.42
CA ALA A 43 -3.98 3.71 16.12
C ALA A 43 -4.94 4.06 14.96
N GLU A 44 -6.26 3.88 15.15
CA GLU A 44 -7.29 4.11 14.14
C GLU A 44 -7.20 5.46 13.40
N PRO A 45 -7.09 6.62 14.07
CA PRO A 45 -7.01 7.91 13.36
C PRO A 45 -5.75 8.03 12.51
N VAL A 46 -4.61 7.50 12.96
CA VAL A 46 -3.35 7.55 12.22
C VAL A 46 -3.46 6.75 10.92
N VAL A 47 -4.04 5.55 10.99
CA VAL A 47 -4.27 4.70 9.82
C VAL A 47 -5.35 5.30 8.92
N GLY A 48 -6.44 5.82 9.50
CA GLY A 48 -7.55 6.44 8.79
C GLY A 48 -7.13 7.66 7.96
N ASP A 49 -6.30 8.53 8.53
CA ASP A 49 -5.76 9.70 7.82
C ASP A 49 -4.87 9.29 6.64
N TRP A 50 -4.02 8.27 6.84
CA TRP A 50 -3.17 7.74 5.78
C TRP A 50 -4.00 7.11 4.65
N ILE A 51 -4.98 6.27 4.99
CA ILE A 51 -5.88 5.65 4.00
C ILE A 51 -6.64 6.74 3.25
N SER A 52 -7.20 7.72 3.93
CA SER A 52 -7.96 8.80 3.31
C SER A 52 -7.10 9.66 2.38
N GLY A 53 -5.83 9.91 2.74
CA GLY A 53 -4.89 10.68 1.93
C GLY A 53 -4.33 9.94 0.72
N ASN A 54 -4.11 8.62 0.83
CA ASN A 54 -3.39 7.82 -0.17
C ASN A 54 -4.30 6.91 -1.01
N LEU A 55 -5.34 6.34 -0.41
CA LEU A 55 -6.33 5.48 -1.08
C LEU A 55 -7.67 6.19 -1.33
N GLY A 56 -7.84 7.42 -0.85
CA GLY A 56 -9.06 8.20 -1.09
C GLY A 56 -9.23 8.69 -2.54
N PRO A 57 -10.29 9.47 -2.82
CA PRO A 57 -10.64 9.96 -4.17
C PRO A 57 -9.50 10.73 -4.84
N ARG A 58 -8.67 11.40 -4.05
CA ARG A 58 -7.48 12.12 -4.53
C ARG A 58 -6.42 11.18 -5.06
N GLY A 59 -6.16 10.06 -4.37
CA GLY A 59 -5.24 9.01 -4.82
C GLY A 59 -5.74 8.40 -6.13
N MET A 60 -7.01 8.02 -6.18
CA MET A 60 -7.64 7.49 -7.41
C MET A 60 -7.53 8.45 -8.61
N MET A 61 -7.66 9.76 -8.38
CA MET A 61 -7.55 10.76 -9.44
C MET A 61 -6.10 10.94 -9.94
N ILE A 62 -5.12 10.84 -9.05
CA ILE A 62 -3.70 10.86 -9.41
C ILE A 62 -3.37 9.61 -10.23
N ASP A 63 -3.79 8.43 -9.78
CA ASP A 63 -3.58 7.15 -10.47
C ASP A 63 -4.23 7.15 -11.86
N ALA A 64 -5.45 7.66 -11.98
CA ALA A 64 -6.15 7.78 -13.26
C ALA A 64 -5.41 8.72 -14.22
N ARG A 65 -4.88 9.85 -13.73
CA ARG A 65 -4.10 10.80 -14.54
C ARG A 65 -2.81 10.16 -15.04
N ASP A 66 -2.12 9.42 -14.20
CA ASP A 66 -0.86 8.78 -14.56
C ASP A 66 -1.08 7.60 -15.50
N GLY A 67 -2.15 6.81 -15.29
CA GLY A 67 -2.59 5.79 -16.24
C GLY A 67 -2.94 6.36 -17.62
N ALA A 68 -3.65 7.49 -17.67
CA ALA A 68 -3.97 8.17 -18.93
C ALA A 68 -2.70 8.66 -19.66
N ARG A 69 -1.70 9.17 -18.94
CA ARG A 69 -0.40 9.56 -19.52
C ARG A 69 0.38 8.36 -20.03
N ALA A 70 0.39 7.25 -19.30
CA ALA A 70 1.05 6.02 -19.73
C ALA A 70 0.42 5.49 -21.02
N LEU A 71 -0.90 5.45 -21.10
CA LEU A 71 -1.65 5.08 -22.31
C LEU A 71 -1.33 6.01 -23.49
N LEU A 72 -1.29 7.33 -23.27
CA LEU A 72 -0.91 8.30 -24.31
C LEU A 72 0.53 8.08 -24.79
N THR A 73 1.45 7.76 -23.89
CA THR A 73 2.85 7.50 -24.22
C THR A 73 2.98 6.23 -25.06
N LEU A 74 2.29 5.16 -24.67
CA LEU A 74 2.22 3.93 -25.45
C LEU A 74 1.61 4.16 -26.83
N ALA A 75 0.49 4.89 -26.90
CA ALA A 75 -0.17 5.22 -28.17
C ALA A 75 0.73 6.02 -29.12
N ARG A 76 1.59 6.90 -28.59
CA ARG A 76 2.60 7.62 -29.39
C ARG A 76 3.74 6.73 -29.89
N GLN A 77 4.06 5.65 -29.18
CA GLN A 77 5.13 4.72 -29.54
C GLN A 77 4.69 3.61 -30.52
N ILE A 78 3.38 3.30 -30.58
CA ILE A 78 2.80 2.37 -31.57
C ILE A 78 3.24 2.67 -33.02
N PRO A 79 3.16 3.92 -33.53
CA PRO A 79 3.56 4.20 -34.92
C PRO A 79 5.05 3.95 -35.19
N GLU A 80 5.94 4.13 -34.21
CA GLU A 80 7.37 3.83 -34.38
C GLU A 80 7.67 2.33 -34.44
N LEU A 81 6.89 1.52 -33.70
CA LEU A 81 6.99 0.05 -33.75
C LEU A 81 6.41 -0.51 -35.05
N ALA A 82 5.29 0.05 -35.52
CA ALA A 82 4.70 -0.28 -36.82
C ALA A 82 5.66 0.05 -37.98
N ALA A 83 6.30 1.23 -37.95
CA ALA A 83 7.25 1.67 -38.96
C ALA A 83 8.55 0.82 -39.01
N ARG A 84 8.91 0.12 -37.92
CA ARG A 84 10.06 -0.81 -37.90
C ARG A 84 9.74 -2.20 -38.44
N THR A 85 8.46 -2.57 -38.53
CA THR A 85 8.04 -3.92 -38.97
C THR A 85 7.90 -4.00 -40.50
N ASP A 86 7.93 -2.86 -41.19
CA ASP A 86 7.77 -2.74 -42.65
C ASP A 86 9.11 -2.71 -43.43
N ARG A 87 10.19 -3.23 -42.84
CA ARG A 87 11.54 -3.25 -43.44
C ARG A 87 12.21 -4.61 -43.40
#